data_AF-A0A840L8E0-F1
#
_entry.id   AF-A0A840L8E0-F1
#
_cell.length_a   1.000
_cell.length_b   1.000
_cell.length_c   1.000
_cell.angle_alpha   90.00
_cell.angle_beta   90.00
_cell.angle_gamma   90.00
#
_symmetry.space_group_name_H-M   'P 1'
#
loop_
_entity.id
_entity.type
_entity.pdbx_description
1 polymer ?
#
loop_
_entity_poly.entity_id
_entity_poly.type
_entity_poly.pdbx_seq_one_letter_code
_entity_poly.pdbx_strand_id
1 'polypeptide(L)' 'MLLDPRLLERITPDDREALVEVAHFLRKAEHAWNRIDGGKQCELNAQHHDGGSLALCLRRAMQAADELIEASEGADNR' A
#
# COMPACT_ATOMS: atom_id res chain seq x y z
N MET A 1 13.37 3.55 4.33
CA MET A 1 14.17 4.62 3.70
C MET A 1 13.93 5.88 4.52
N LEU A 2 14.94 6.72 4.81
CA LEU A 2 14.68 8.00 5.50
C LEU A 2 14.09 8.98 4.49
N LEU A 3 12.83 9.37 4.69
CA LEU A 3 12.15 10.42 3.92
C LEU A 3 12.85 11.77 4.16
N ASP A 4 13.00 12.58 3.11
CA ASP A 4 13.59 13.92 3.22
C ASP A 4 12.71 14.78 4.15
N PRO A 5 13.25 15.36 5.24
CA PRO A 5 12.50 16.20 6.16
C PRO A 5 11.79 17.37 5.48
N ARG A 6 12.37 17.93 4.42
CA ARG A 6 11.76 19.03 3.64
C ARG A 6 10.57 18.60 2.80
N LEU A 7 10.46 17.30 2.50
CA LEU A 7 9.29 16.75 1.84
C LEU A 7 8.15 16.54 2.84
N LEU A 8 8.46 16.13 4.08
CA LEU A 8 7.46 15.95 5.14
C LEU A 8 6.80 17.27 5.55
N GLU A 9 7.57 18.37 5.62
CA GLU A 9 7.05 19.71 5.90
C GLU A 9 6.05 20.23 4.85
N ARG A 10 6.01 19.61 3.65
CA ARG A 10 5.11 20.00 2.55
C ARG A 10 3.81 19.20 2.52
N ILE A 11 3.67 18.18 3.38
CA ILE A 11 2.47 17.37 3.47
C ILE A 11 1.42 18.14 4.27
N THR A 12 0.35 18.55 3.59
CA THR A 12 -0.78 19.23 4.20
C THR A 12 -1.69 18.23 4.93
N PRO A 13 -2.60 18.70 5.82
CA PRO A 13 -3.61 17.83 6.42
C PRO A 13 -4.46 17.07 5.38
N ASP A 14 -4.80 17.73 4.26
CA ASP A 14 -5.55 17.12 3.15
C ASP A 14 -4.74 16.01 2.46
N ASP A 15 -3.42 16.20 2.31
CA ASP A 15 -2.54 15.15 1.77
C ASP A 15 -2.50 13.93 2.70
N ARG A 16 -2.59 14.12 4.02
CA ARG A 16 -2.64 13.01 4.97
C ARG A 16 -3.94 12.23 4.85
N GLU A 17 -5.07 12.91 4.72
CA GLU A 17 -6.36 12.26 4.49
C GLU A 17 -6.33 11.43 3.19
N ALA A 18 -5.79 12.01 2.12
CA ALA A 18 -5.61 11.31 0.84
C ALA A 18 -4.70 10.07 0.97
N LEU A 19 -3.64 10.13 1.80
CA LEU A 19 -2.76 8.98 2.05
C LEU A 19 -3.47 7.87 2.81
N VAL A 20 -4.30 8.20 3.79
CA VAL A 20 -5.14 7.23 4.51
C VAL A 20 -6.12 6.55 3.54
N GLU A 21 -6.74 7.31 2.64
CA GLU A 21 -7.60 6.74 1.60
C GLU A 21 -6.84 5.82 0.65
N VAL A 22 -5.65 6.22 0.19
CA VAL A 22 -4.79 5.39 -0.65
C VAL A 22 -4.44 4.07 0.05
N ALA A 23 -4.05 4.11 1.32
CA ALA A 23 -3.75 2.92 2.10
C ALA A 23 -4.99 1.99 2.19
N HIS A 24 -6.17 2.55 2.39
CA HIS A 24 -7.43 1.79 2.41
C HIS A 24 -7.74 1.12 1.07
N PHE A 25 -7.58 1.83 -0.05
CA PHE A 25 -7.78 1.27 -1.38
C PHE A 25 -6.79 0.15 -1.69
N LEU A 26 -5.52 0.29 -1.28
CA LEU A 26 -4.52 -0.74 -1.46
C LEU A 26 -4.85 -2.02 -0.67
N ARG A 27 -5.33 -1.89 0.58
CA ARG A 27 -5.79 -3.04 1.38
C ARG A 27 -6.97 -3.76 0.71
N LYS A 28 -7.92 -3.02 0.15
CA LYS A 28 -9.04 -3.59 -0.62
C LYS A 28 -8.56 -4.31 -1.87
N ALA A 29 -7.62 -3.73 -2.60
CA ALA A 29 -7.03 -4.33 -3.79
C ALA A 29 -6.28 -5.63 -3.44
N GLU A 30 -5.53 -5.65 -2.34
CA GLU A 30 -4.85 -6.87 -1.86
C GLU A 30 -5.86 -7.96 -1.48
N HIS A 31 -6.93 -7.62 -0.76
CA HIS A 31 -7.97 -8.58 -0.40
C HIS A 31 -8.70 -9.14 -1.63
N ALA A 32 -9.04 -8.27 -2.59
CA ALA A 32 -9.67 -8.69 -3.84
C ALA A 32 -8.73 -9.61 -4.64
N TRP A 33 -7.44 -9.27 -4.70
CA TRP A 33 -6.44 -10.11 -5.33
C TRP A 33 -6.31 -11.47 -4.65
N ASN A 34 -6.16 -11.52 -3.32
CA ASN A 34 -6.06 -12.77 -2.57
C ASN A 34 -7.31 -13.64 -2.75
N ARG A 35 -8.50 -13.04 -2.86
CA ARG A 35 -9.75 -13.77 -3.17
C ARG A 35 -9.74 -14.36 -4.58
N ILE A 36 -9.25 -13.62 -5.56
CA ILE A 36 -9.13 -14.09 -6.95
C ILE A 36 -8.06 -15.18 -7.04
N ASP A 37 -6.92 -15.03 -6.36
CA ASP A 37 -5.85 -16.01 -6.34
C ASP A 37 -6.29 -17.31 -5.64
N GLY A 38 -6.93 -17.21 -4.47
CA GLY A 38 -7.50 -18.37 -3.77
C GLY A 38 -8.66 -19.04 -4.52
N GLY A 39 -9.47 -18.26 -5.26
CA GLY A 39 -10.50 -18.78 -6.16
C GLY A 39 -9.93 -19.45 -7.42
N LYS A 40 -8.84 -18.90 -7.98
CA LYS A 40 -8.12 -19.47 -9.12
C LYS A 40 -7.30 -20.71 -8.75
N GLN A 41 -6.82 -20.83 -7.52
CA GLN A 41 -6.20 -22.07 -7.02
C GLN A 41 -7.18 -23.26 -7.06
N CYS A 42 -8.49 -23.02 -6.98
CA CYS A 42 -9.50 -24.07 -7.16
C CYS A 42 -9.72 -24.47 -8.63
N GLU A 43 -9.47 -23.58 -9.60
CA GLU A 43 -9.70 -23.87 -11.03
C GLU A 43 -8.42 -24.18 -11.82
N LEU A 44 -7.23 -23.77 -11.35
CA LEU A 44 -5.98 -23.83 -12.10
C LEU A 44 -4.74 -24.10 -11.21
N ASN A 45 -4.53 -25.36 -10.84
CA ASN A 45 -3.17 -25.94 -10.78
C ASN A 45 -2.49 -26.00 -12.18
N ALA A 46 -3.01 -25.28 -13.17
CA ALA A 46 -2.53 -25.27 -14.54
C ALA A 46 -2.09 -23.86 -14.92
N GLN A 47 -0.77 -23.67 -14.97
CA GLN A 47 -0.05 -22.96 -16.03
C GLN A 47 0.47 -21.51 -15.91
N HIS A 48 0.21 -20.67 -14.90
CA HIS A 48 0.86 -19.34 -14.90
C HIS A 48 1.41 -18.86 -13.55
N HIS A 49 2.73 -19.05 -13.38
CA HIS A 49 3.57 -18.43 -12.37
C HIS A 49 3.84 -16.94 -12.68
N ASP A 50 2.82 -16.08 -12.51
CA ASP A 50 3.02 -14.62 -12.41
C ASP A 50 2.36 -14.01 -11.16
N GLY A 51 1.76 -14.84 -10.28
CA GLY A 51 1.06 -14.42 -9.07
C GLY A 51 1.90 -13.64 -8.04
N GLY A 52 3.23 -13.65 -8.20
CA GLY A 52 4.16 -12.90 -7.35
C GLY A 52 4.20 -11.40 -7.63
N SER A 53 3.87 -10.94 -8.85
CA SER A 53 4.14 -9.55 -9.25
C SER A 53 3.17 -8.55 -8.63
N LEU A 54 1.85 -8.76 -8.77
CA LEU A 54 0.85 -7.81 -8.27
C LEU A 54 0.74 -7.82 -6.74
N ALA A 55 0.74 -9.00 -6.11
CA ALA A 55 0.68 -9.10 -4.65
C ALA A 55 1.90 -8.43 -3.99
N LEU A 56 3.09 -8.58 -4.56
CA LEU A 56 4.30 -7.92 -4.08
C LEU A 56 4.24 -6.40 -4.29
N CYS A 57 3.74 -5.94 -5.45
CA CYS A 57 3.54 -4.51 -5.71
C CYS A 57 2.54 -3.89 -4.72
N LEU A 58 1.43 -4.56 -4.44
CA LEU A 58 0.42 -4.10 -3.48
C LEU A 58 1.00 -4.01 -2.07
N ARG A 59 1.71 -5.04 -1.61
CA ARG A 59 2.38 -5.03 -0.29
C ARG A 59 3.39 -3.90 -0.16
N ARG A 60 4.23 -3.67 -1.18
CA ARG A 60 5.21 -2.58 -1.19
C ARG A 60 4.54 -1.21 -1.19
N ALA A 61 3.45 -1.05 -1.96
CA ALA A 61 2.68 0.19 -2.00
C ALA A 61 2.01 0.47 -0.64
N MET A 62 1.46 -0.55 0.03
CA MET A 62 0.89 -0.42 1.37
C MET A 62 1.96 -0.02 2.38
N GLN A 63 3.11 -0.69 2.38
CA GLN A 63 4.22 -0.36 3.28
C GLN A 63 4.70 1.08 3.07
N ALA A 64 4.82 1.53 1.82
CA ALA A 64 5.22 2.91 1.52
C ALA A 64 4.17 3.94 1.98
N ALA A 65 2.88 3.62 1.87
CA ALA A 65 1.80 4.47 2.35
C ALA A 65 1.79 4.55 3.88
N ASP A 66 1.92 3.41 4.57
CA ASP A 66 1.99 3.36 6.04
C ASP A 66 3.23 4.11 6.56
N GLU A 67 4.41 3.91 5.96
CA GLU A 67 5.65 4.65 6.31
C GLU A 67 5.49 6.17 6.14
N LEU A 68 4.75 6.62 5.12
CA LEU A 68 4.52 8.04 4.86
C LEU A 68 3.50 8.65 5.84
N ILE A 69 2.48 7.88 6.23
CA ILE A 69 1.52 8.27 7.27
C ILE A 69 2.26 8.47 8.60
N GLU A 70 3.03 7.47 9.04
CA GLU A 70 3.80 7.55 10.30
C GLU A 70 4.80 8.73 10.29
N ALA A 71 5.51 8.93 9.17
CA ALA A 71 6.44 10.04 9.03
C ALA A 71 5.75 11.41 9.06
N SER A 72 4.51 11.50 8.55
CA SER A 72 3.72 12.72 8.60
C SER A 72 3.22 13.04 10.01
N GLU A 73 2.73 12.05 10.77
CA GLU A 73 2.26 12.24 12.15
C GLU A 73 3.38 12.69 13.10
N GLY A 74 4.60 12.19 12.89
CA GLY A 74 5.80 12.61 13.64
C GLY A 74 6.24 14.06 13.35
N ALA A 75 5.84 14.63 12.21
CA ALA A 75 6.13 16.02 11.86
C ALA A 75 5.14 17.02 12.50
N ASP A 76 3.95 16.57 12.92
CA ASP A 76 2.94 17.40 13.58
C ASP A 76 3.19 17.60 15.09
N ASN A 77 3.96 16.70 15.70
CA ASN A 77 4.25 16.69 17.14
C ASN A 77 5.58 17.40 17.51
N ARG A 78 6.16 18.21 16.62
CA ARG A 78 7.41 18.97 16.84
C ARG A 78 7.21 20.48 16.87
#